data_AF-B7Q8J5-F1
#
_entry.id   AF-B7Q8J5-F1
#
_cell.length_a   1.000
_cell.length_b   1.000
_cell.length_c   1.000
_cell.angle_alpha   90.00
_cell.angle_beta   90.00
_cell.angle_gamma   90.00
#
_symmetry.space_group_name_H-M   'P 1'
#
loop_
_entity.id
_entity.type
_entity.pdbx_description
1 polymer ?
#
loop_
_entity_poly.entity_id
_entity_poly.type
_entity_poly.pdbx_seq_one_letter_code
_entity_poly.pdbx_strand_id
1 'polypeptide(L)'
;MRPRNGLDLRKCSPAEILNRVRRAAGMEAPQTEDDVLCINAVRNVFLISTPDMDRAGKYRTVQRIQLRDRIHEISTYVAPPEGSAKGVIHNVP
;
A
#
# COMPACT_ATOMS: atom_id res chain seq x y z
N MET A 1 3.74 -1.98 0.56
CA MET A 1 3.87 -1.02 1.68
C MET A 1 4.00 -1.79 2.98
N ARG A 2 4.86 -1.31 3.91
CA ARG A 2 5.13 -1.94 5.20
C ARG A 2 5.05 -0.89 6.31
N PRO A 3 4.13 -1.02 7.27
CA PRO A 3 4.14 -0.20 8.47
C PRO A 3 5.39 -0.44 9.33
N ARG A 4 5.82 0.62 10.01
CA ARG A 4 6.88 0.62 11.02
C ARG A 4 6.29 0.94 12.40
N ASN A 5 7.13 0.82 13.42
CA ASN A 5 6.82 1.23 14.80
C ASN A 5 5.58 0.52 15.40
N GLY A 6 5.42 -0.78 15.09
CA GLY A 6 4.49 -1.66 15.79
C GLY A 6 3.03 -1.62 15.36
N LEU A 7 2.67 -1.02 14.21
CA LEU A 7 1.33 -1.18 13.65
C LEU A 7 1.10 -2.64 13.28
N ASP A 8 0.08 -3.28 13.89
CA ASP A 8 -0.33 -4.65 13.61
C ASP A 8 -1.55 -4.65 12.67
N LEU A 9 -1.34 -5.00 11.40
CA LEU A 9 -2.39 -5.00 10.39
C LEU A 9 -3.54 -5.97 10.70
N ARG A 10 -3.34 -6.98 11.54
CA ARG A 10 -4.41 -7.91 11.97
C ARG A 10 -5.47 -7.23 12.83
N LYS A 11 -5.13 -6.08 13.44
CA LYS A 11 -6.00 -5.33 14.36
C LYS A 11 -6.67 -4.13 13.68
N CYS A 12 -6.54 -4.00 12.37
CA CYS A 12 -7.03 -2.88 11.58
C CYS A 12 -8.03 -3.34 10.53
N SER A 13 -9.05 -2.53 10.27
CA SER A 13 -9.98 -2.78 9.17
C SER A 13 -9.28 -2.51 7.83
N PRO A 14 -9.44 -3.37 6.81
CA PRO A 14 -8.92 -3.11 5.46
C PRO A 14 -9.43 -1.78 4.89
N ALA A 15 -10.71 -1.48 5.08
CA ALA A 15 -11.31 -0.21 4.63
C ALA A 15 -10.68 1.00 5.34
N GLU A 16 -10.38 0.87 6.63
CA GLU A 16 -9.69 1.93 7.38
C GLU A 16 -8.28 2.17 6.83
N ILE A 17 -7.49 1.10 6.62
CA ILE A 17 -6.15 1.19 6.04
C ILE A 17 -6.20 1.90 4.69
N LEU A 18 -7.07 1.44 3.78
CA LEU A 18 -7.19 1.99 2.44
C LEU A 18 -7.53 3.48 2.48
N ASN A 19 -8.52 3.87 3.29
CA ASN A 19 -8.92 5.26 3.44
C ASN A 19 -7.80 6.14 4.00
N ARG A 20 -7.04 5.67 4.99
CA ARG A 20 -5.93 6.44 5.57
C ARG A 20 -4.77 6.59 4.59
N VAL A 21 -4.48 5.55 3.81
CA VAL A 21 -3.44 5.63 2.77
C VAL A 21 -3.87 6.58 1.65
N ARG A 22 -5.12 6.53 1.19
CA ARG A 22 -5.68 7.47 0.20
C ARG A 22 -5.55 8.92 0.65
N ARG A 23 -6.00 9.21 1.89
CA ARG A 23 -5.84 10.54 2.49
C ARG A 23 -4.38 10.98 2.58
N ALA A 24 -3.48 10.09 3.02
CA ALA A 24 -2.06 10.41 3.09
C ALA A 24 -1.42 10.64 1.71
N ALA A 25 -1.99 10.05 0.66
CA ALA A 25 -1.59 10.26 -0.72
C ALA A 25 -2.28 11.48 -1.37
N GLY A 26 -3.10 12.24 -0.62
CA GLY A 26 -3.85 13.39 -1.13
C GLY A 26 -4.94 13.01 -2.13
N MET A 27 -5.53 11.83 -1.99
CA MET A 27 -6.57 11.31 -2.88
C MET A 27 -7.88 11.08 -2.12
N GLU A 28 -9.00 11.37 -2.79
CA GLU A 28 -10.35 11.14 -2.28
C GLU A 28 -11.16 10.26 -3.25
N ALA A 29 -12.23 9.64 -2.75
CA ALA A 29 -13.22 9.01 -3.63
C ALA A 29 -13.93 10.11 -4.45
N PRO A 30 -14.26 9.90 -5.74
CA PRO A 30 -14.33 8.62 -6.46
C PRO A 30 -13.04 8.20 -7.21
N GLN A 31 -11.95 8.99 -7.15
CA GLN A 31 -10.76 8.80 -7.99
C GLN A 31 -10.02 7.45 -7.78
N THR A 32 -10.39 6.71 -6.75
CA THR A 32 -9.66 5.52 -6.27
C THR A 32 -10.55 4.28 -6.22
N GLU A 33 -11.76 4.32 -6.80
CA GLU A 33 -12.75 3.23 -6.74
C GLU A 33 -12.22 1.90 -7.29
N ASP A 34 -11.42 1.95 -8.35
CA ASP A 34 -10.79 0.76 -8.96
C ASP A 34 -9.55 0.27 -8.21
N ASP A 35 -9.11 0.97 -7.15
CA ASP A 35 -7.91 0.61 -6.41
C ASP A 35 -8.21 -0.52 -5.41
N VAL A 36 -7.44 -1.59 -5.47
CA VAL A 36 -7.61 -2.79 -4.64
C VAL A 36 -6.55 -2.84 -3.55
N LEU A 37 -6.97 -3.07 -2.30
CA LEU A 37 -6.08 -3.33 -1.16
C LEU A 37 -5.92 -4.84 -0.93
N CYS A 38 -4.67 -5.32 -0.97
CA CYS A 38 -4.31 -6.69 -0.61
C CYS A 38 -3.46 -6.70 0.66
N ILE A 39 -3.92 -7.33 1.74
CA ILE A 39 -3.19 -7.40 3.02
C ILE A 39 -2.56 -8.78 3.21
N ASN A 40 -1.26 -8.81 3.51
CA ASN A 40 -0.59 -9.98 4.06
C ASN A 40 -0.26 -9.73 5.53
N ALA A 41 -1.20 -10.13 6.39
CA ALA A 41 -1.14 -9.85 7.82
C ALA A 41 -0.02 -10.63 8.54
N VAL A 42 0.33 -11.83 8.05
CA VAL A 42 1.43 -12.65 8.59
C VAL A 42 2.77 -11.94 8.45
N ARG A 43 3.02 -11.30 7.29
CA ARG A 43 4.26 -10.55 7.02
C ARG A 43 4.16 -9.08 7.41
N ASN A 44 3.02 -8.65 7.96
CA ASN A 44 2.68 -7.28 8.30
C ASN A 44 2.96 -6.30 7.14
N VAL A 45 2.49 -6.63 5.95
CA VAL A 45 2.59 -5.81 4.73
C VAL A 45 1.26 -5.74 4.01
N PHE A 46 1.08 -4.71 3.20
CA PHE A 46 -0.06 -4.58 2.32
C PHE A 46 0.36 -4.01 0.96
N LEU A 47 -0.42 -4.28 -0.06
CA LEU A 47 -0.25 -3.83 -1.45
C LEU A 47 -1.49 -3.04 -1.85
N ILE A 48 -1.28 -1.92 -2.56
CA ILE A 48 -2.35 -1.24 -3.28
C ILE A 48 -2.09 -1.49 -4.76
N SER A 49 -3.07 -2.10 -5.43
CA SER A 49 -3.10 -2.26 -6.88
C SER A 49 -3.99 -1.17 -7.46
N THR A 50 -3.50 -0.48 -8.47
CA THR A 50 -4.21 0.58 -9.18
C THR A 50 -3.93 0.43 -10.67
N PRO A 51 -4.92 0.58 -11.56
CA PRO A 51 -4.70 0.61 -13.01
C PRO A 51 -4.06 1.93 -13.49
N ASP A 52 -3.95 2.92 -12.61
CA ASP A 52 -3.47 4.27 -12.92
C ASP A 52 -2.07 4.51 -12.35
N MET A 53 -1.15 4.91 -13.23
CA MET A 53 0.27 5.13 -12.92
C MET A 53 0.51 6.41 -12.10
N ASP A 54 -0.30 7.44 -12.26
CA ASP A 54 -0.20 8.67 -11.45
C ASP A 54 -0.63 8.38 -10.01
N ARG A 55 -1.68 7.59 -9.82
CA ARG A 55 -2.10 7.11 -8.49
C ARG A 55 -1.04 6.21 -7.88
N ALA A 56 -0.42 5.31 -8.65
CA ALA A 56 0.70 4.50 -8.17
C ALA A 56 1.87 5.39 -7.71
N GLY A 57 2.15 6.47 -8.45
CA GLY A 57 3.12 7.50 -8.08
C GLY A 57 2.77 8.19 -6.76
N LYS A 58 1.51 8.57 -6.55
CA LYS A 58 1.05 9.18 -5.28
C LYS A 58 1.13 8.20 -4.10
N TYR A 59 0.74 6.94 -4.27
CA TYR A 59 0.88 5.93 -3.21
C TYR A 59 2.35 5.68 -2.83
N ARG A 60 3.28 5.78 -3.80
CA ARG A 60 4.72 5.63 -3.54
C ARG A 60 5.26 6.70 -2.58
N THR A 61 4.74 7.92 -2.59
CA THR A 61 5.24 9.02 -1.75
C THR A 61 4.72 8.97 -0.31
N VAL A 62 3.77 8.07 0.01
CA VAL A 62 3.21 7.93 1.36
C VAL A 62 4.27 7.38 2.32
N GLN A 63 4.79 8.25 3.18
CA GLN A 63 5.75 7.86 4.22
C GLN A 63 5.11 7.67 5.59
N ARG A 64 3.88 8.16 5.78
CA ARG A 64 3.18 8.16 7.07
C ARG A 64 1.68 8.03 6.85
N ILE A 65 1.00 7.33 7.74
CA ILE A 65 -0.46 7.32 7.82
C ILE A 65 -0.90 7.56 9.26
N GLN A 66 -2.02 8.25 9.44
CA GLN A 66 -2.67 8.38 10.73
C GLN A 66 -3.75 7.30 10.85
N LEU A 67 -3.57 6.37 11.78
CA LEU A 67 -4.57 5.37 12.13
C LEU A 67 -4.94 5.57 13.60
N ARG A 68 -6.24 5.67 13.88
CA ARG A 68 -6.75 6.09 15.20
C ARG A 68 -6.05 7.40 15.62
N ASP A 69 -5.49 7.43 16.83
CA ASP A 69 -4.84 8.60 17.42
C ASP A 69 -3.30 8.58 17.27
N ARG A 70 -2.77 7.74 16.37
CA ARG A 70 -1.32 7.59 16.18
C ARG A 70 -0.89 7.72 14.73
N ILE A 71 0.27 8.34 14.55
CA ILE A 71 0.97 8.39 13.27
C ILE A 71 1.88 7.17 13.17
N HIS A 72 1.75 6.43 12.09
CA HIS A 72 2.57 5.27 11.78
C HIS A 72 3.40 5.56 10.53
N GLU A 73 4.71 5.35 10.63
CA GLU A 73 5.60 5.43 9.49
C GLU A 73 5.36 4.23 8.56
N ILE A 74 5.45 4.47 7.25
CA ILE A 74 5.26 3.48 6.20
C ILE A 74 6.50 3.47 5.31
N SER A 75 7.07 2.28 5.11
CA SER A 75 8.02 2.04 4.04
C SER A 75 7.29 1.59 2.78
N THR A 76 7.44 2.35 1.69
CA THR A 76 6.88 2.02 0.39
C THR A 76 7.93 1.35 -0.47
N TYR A 77 7.51 0.32 -1.20
CA TYR A 77 8.31 -0.36 -2.19
C TYR A 77 7.42 -0.48 -3.42
N VAL A 78 7.94 -0.10 -4.58
CA VAL A 78 7.23 -0.26 -5.85
C VAL A 78 7.62 -1.62 -6.41
N ALA A 79 6.66 -2.30 -7.05
CA ALA A 79 7.02 -3.40 -7.94
C ALA A 79 8.04 -2.87 -8.96
N PRO A 80 9.13 -3.60 -9.21
CA PRO A 80 10.11 -3.13 -10.15
C PRO A 80 9.43 -3.11 -11.55
N PRO A 81 9.75 -2.13 -12.41
CA PRO A 81 9.04 -1.93 -13.67
C PRO A 81 9.07 -3.20 -14.55
N GLU A 82 8.14 -3.27 -15.49
CA GLU A 82 8.13 -4.34 -16.49
C GLU A 82 9.50 -4.45 -17.18
N GLY A 83 10.03 -5.66 -17.30
CA GLY A 83 11.38 -5.90 -17.83
C GLY A 83 12.53 -5.75 -16.82
N SER A 84 12.24 -5.54 -15.53
CA SER A 84 13.28 -5.53 -14.49
C SER A 84 13.66 -6.94 -14.01
N ALA A 85 14.96 -7.18 -13.81
CA ALA A 85 15.49 -8.47 -13.35
C ALA A 85 15.20 -8.79 -11.86
N LYS A 86 14.44 -7.96 -11.14
CA LYS A 86 14.17 -8.11 -9.69
C LYS A 86 12.99 -9.05 -9.38
N GLY A 87 12.67 -9.96 -10.28
CA GLY A 87 11.58 -10.92 -10.15
C GLY A 87 11.68 -12.03 -11.19
N VAL A 88 12.74 -12.85 -11.14
CA VAL A 88 12.73 -14.14 -11.85
C VAL A 88 11.75 -15.05 -11.10
N ILE A 89 10.60 -15.35 -11.72
CA ILE A 89 9.76 -16.46 -11.29
C ILE A 89 10.41 -17.74 -11.85
N HIS A 90 11.17 -18.45 -11.02
CA HIS A 90 11.56 -19.82 -11.33
C HIS A 90 10.32 -20.73 -11.21
N ASN A 91 10.11 -21.60 -12.21
CA ASN A 91 9.00 -22.58 -12.31
C ASN A 91 7.60 -22.01 -12.58
N VAL A 92 7.43 -21.29 -13.68
CA VAL A 92 6.11 -21.28 -14.36
C VAL A 92 6.11 -22.52 -15.27
N PRO A 93 5.19 -23.50 -15.06
CA PRO A 93 5.08 -24.67 -15.92
C PRO A 93 4.58 -24.33 -17.33
#